data_AF-A0A644VI41-F1
#
_entry.id   AF-A0A644VI41-F1
#
_cell.length_a   1.000
_cell.length_b   1.000
_cell.length_c   1.000
_cell.angle_alpha   90.00
_cell.angle_beta   90.00
_cell.angle_gamma   90.00
#
_symmetry.space_group_name_H-M   'P 1'
#
loop_
_entity.id
_entity.type
_entity.pdbx_description
1 polymer ?
#
loop_
_entity_poly.entity_id
_entity_poly.type
_entity_poly.pdbx_seq_one_letter_code
_entity_poly.pdbx_strand_id
1 'polypeptide(L)'
;MEGEVRYIVFAIDGMVGQHEGCVVKSLAKAREEAFDYLEDKIGTKMIIASFLDTPNREHIDMYKVEVIDNKTNKKIKSQLDLFK
;
A
#
# COMPACT_ATOMS: atom_id res chain seq x y z
N MET A 1 13.89 -7.24 -18.18
CA MET A 1 13.84 -7.27 -16.72
C MET A 1 12.87 -8.38 -16.35
N GLU A 2 13.33 -9.45 -15.70
CA GLU A 2 12.46 -10.53 -15.24
C GLU A 2 11.80 -10.11 -13.93
N GLY A 3 10.47 -9.94 -13.96
CA GLY A 3 9.68 -9.64 -12.77
C GLY A 3 8.28 -9.12 -13.13
N GLU A 4 7.29 -9.51 -12.34
CA GLU A 4 5.92 -8.96 -12.48
C GLU A 4 5.72 -7.84 -11.47
N VAL A 5 5.10 -6.73 -11.89
CA VAL A 5 4.73 -5.67 -10.94
C VAL A 5 3.62 -6.18 -10.04
N ARG A 6 3.82 -6.06 -8.73
CA ARG A 6 2.86 -6.36 -7.67
C ARG A 6 2.63 -5.12 -6.81
N TYR A 7 1.52 -5.14 -6.08
CA TYR A 7 1.13 -4.07 -5.19
C TYR A 7 0.78 -4.69 -3.84
N ILE A 8 1.45 -4.27 -2.77
CA ILE A 8 1.05 -4.57 -1.41
C ILE A 8 0.16 -3.44 -0.89
N VAL A 9 -0.97 -3.81 -0.28
CA VAL A 9 -1.86 -2.92 0.45
C VAL A 9 -1.74 -3.29 1.92
N PHE A 10 -1.54 -2.31 2.80
CA PHE A 10 -1.59 -2.58 4.25
C PHE A 10 -2.19 -1.42 5.02
N ALA A 11 -2.94 -1.78 6.07
CA ALA A 11 -3.62 -0.88 6.96
C ALA A 11 -2.70 -0.36 8.06
N ILE A 12 -2.81 0.94 8.34
CA ILE A 12 -2.18 1.59 9.49
C ILE A 12 -3.27 2.09 10.43
N ASP A 13 -3.27 1.52 11.62
CA ASP A 13 -3.94 2.08 12.79
C ASP A 13 -2.89 2.39 13.86
N GLY A 14 -2.91 3.61 14.39
CA GLY A 14 -2.04 4.02 15.48
C GLY A 14 -2.49 3.51 16.85
N MET A 15 -3.72 2.98 16.95
CA MET A 15 -4.31 2.47 18.20
C MET A 15 -4.33 0.94 18.27
N VAL A 16 -4.39 0.26 17.13
CA VAL A 16 -4.44 -1.20 17.05
C VAL A 16 -3.14 -1.68 16.42
N GLY A 17 -2.28 -2.33 17.20
CA GLY A 17 -0.99 -2.85 16.74
C GLY A 17 -1.08 -4.04 15.77
N GLN A 18 -2.17 -4.15 15.02
CA GLN A 18 -2.37 -5.17 13.98
C GLN A 18 -2.49 -4.48 12.63
N HIS A 19 -1.63 -4.92 11.69
CA HIS A 19 -1.62 -4.46 10.32
C HIS A 19 -2.22 -5.58 9.46
N GLU A 20 -3.43 -5.38 8.95
CA GLU A 20 -3.96 -6.23 7.88
C GLU A 20 -3.44 -5.76 6.53
N GLY A 21 -3.27 -6.69 5.59
CA GLY A 21 -2.78 -6.36 4.25
C GLY A 21 -2.88 -7.50 3.26
N CYS A 22 -2.82 -7.15 1.98
CA CYS A 22 -2.91 -8.09 0.87
C CYS A 22 -1.95 -7.71 -0.26
N VAL A 23 -1.65 -8.67 -1.14
CA VAL A 23 -0.85 -8.42 -2.35
C VAL A 23 -1.70 -8.71 -3.58
N VAL A 24 -1.74 -7.76 -4.50
CA VAL A 24 -2.53 -7.83 -5.73
C VAL A 24 -1.70 -7.52 -6.97
N LYS A 25 -2.25 -7.87 -8.13
CA LYS A 25 -1.54 -7.78 -9.42
C LYS A 25 -1.71 -6.44 -10.13
N SER A 26 -2.63 -5.58 -9.69
CA SER A 26 -2.92 -4.30 -10.36
C SER A 26 -3.14 -3.16 -9.37
N LEU A 27 -2.75 -1.94 -9.78
CA LEU A 27 -2.95 -0.74 -8.96
C LEU A 27 -4.44 -0.44 -8.74
N ALA A 28 -5.28 -0.71 -9.74
CA ALA A 28 -6.72 -0.50 -9.62
C ALA A 28 -7.32 -1.36 -8.51
N LYS A 29 -6.99 -2.66 -8.48
CA LYS A 29 -7.43 -3.55 -7.41
C LYS A 29 -6.82 -3.16 -6.06
N ALA A 30 -5.56 -2.72 -6.03
CA ALA A 30 -4.92 -2.28 -4.80
C ALA A 30 -5.65 -1.08 -4.17
N ARG A 31 -6.15 -0.15 -5.00
CA ARG A 31 -6.96 0.97 -4.55
C ARG A 31 -8.34 0.54 -4.06
N GLU A 32 -8.99 -0.38 -4.77
CA GLU A 32 -10.27 -0.96 -4.36
C GLU A 32 -10.15 -1.57 -2.96
N GLU A 33 -9.18 -2.48 -2.75
CA GLU A 33 -8.92 -3.10 -1.44
C GLU A 33 -8.62 -2.07 -0.35
N ALA A 34 -7.85 -1.02 -0.68
CA ALA A 34 -7.57 0.05 0.27
C ALA A 34 -8.84 0.85 0.65
N PHE A 35 -9.76 1.07 -0.28
CA PHE A 35 -11.03 1.73 0.05
C PHE A 35 -11.95 0.82 0.86
N ASP A 36 -12.01 -0.47 0.52
CA ASP A 36 -12.77 -1.47 1.27
C ASP A 36 -12.26 -1.52 2.73
N TYR A 37 -10.94 -1.57 2.94
CA TYR A 37 -10.34 -1.54 4.29
C TYR A 37 -10.63 -0.24 5.07
N LEU A 38 -10.74 0.89 4.39
CA LEU A 38 -11.12 2.16 5.00
C LEU A 38 -12.61 2.20 5.36
N GLU A 39 -13.47 1.60 4.55
CA GLU A 39 -14.91 1.50 4.79
C GLU A 39 -15.20 0.56 5.97
N ASP A 40 -14.51 -0.58 6.03
CA ASP A 40 -14.59 -1.56 7.10
C ASP A 40 -13.90 -1.12 8.41
N LYS A 41 -13.27 0.06 8.41
CA LYS A 41 -12.56 0.64 9.56
C LYS A 41 -11.43 -0.25 10.09
N ILE A 42 -10.80 -1.03 9.21
CA ILE A 42 -9.64 -1.88 9.54
C ILE A 42 -8.42 -1.03 9.89
N GLY A 43 -8.36 0.21 9.39
CA GLY A 43 -7.38 1.18 9.81
C GLY A 43 -7.77 2.62 9.47
N THR A 44 -6.95 3.57 9.91
CA THR A 44 -7.19 5.00 9.67
C THR A 44 -6.52 5.52 8.39
N LYS A 45 -5.53 4.76 7.88
CA LYS A 45 -4.78 5.03 6.65
C LYS A 45 -4.42 3.72 5.98
N MET A 46 -4.34 3.74 4.67
CA MET A 46 -3.87 2.62 3.86
C MET A 46 -2.63 3.03 3.09
N ILE A 47 -1.67 2.12 3.04
CA ILE A 47 -0.48 2.26 2.20
C ILE A 47 -0.59 1.27 1.06
N ILE A 48 -0.36 1.76 -0.15
CA ILE A 48 -0.18 0.94 -1.34
C ILE A 48 1.27 1.11 -1.77
N ALA A 49 2.05 0.03 -1.78
CA ALA A 49 3.40 0.05 -2.31
C ALA A 49 3.55 -0.91 -3.48
N SER A 50 4.20 -0.47 -4.55
CA SER A 50 4.48 -1.30 -5.72
C SER A 50 5.90 -1.85 -5.68
N PHE A 51 6.06 -3.12 -6.06
CA PHE A 51 7.35 -3.77 -6.15
C PHE A 51 7.41 -4.71 -7.37
N LEU A 52 8.61 -5.12 -7.76
CA LEU A 52 8.83 -6.13 -8.80
C LEU A 52 9.04 -7.46 -8.10
N ASP A 53 8.11 -8.37 -8.35
CA ASP A 53 8.17 -9.75 -7.89
C ASP A 53 9.10 -10.53 -8.80
N THR A 54 10.36 -10.66 -8.36
CA THR A 54 11.40 -11.43 -9.04
C THR A 54 11.69 -12.69 -8.22
N PRO A 55 11.63 -13.89 -8.82
CA PRO A 55 11.91 -15.14 -8.12
C PRO A 55 13.28 -15.16 -7.44
N ASN A 56 13.37 -15.85 -6.30
CA ASN A 56 14.61 -16.11 -5.54
C ASN A 56 15.35 -14.87 -5.03
N ARG A 57 14.68 -13.72 -4.93
CA ARG A 57 15.25 -12.56 -4.25
C ARG A 57 15.06 -12.65 -2.74
N GLU A 58 16.14 -12.48 -2.01
CA GLU A 58 16.10 -12.30 -0.54
C GLU A 58 15.54 -10.92 -0.16
N HIS A 59 15.68 -9.94 -1.05
CA HIS A 59 15.26 -8.56 -0.82
C HIS A 59 14.56 -7.97 -2.04
N ILE A 60 13.49 -7.21 -1.78
CA ILE A 60 12.69 -6.53 -2.81
C ILE A 60 12.54 -5.06 -2.45
N ASP A 61 12.91 -4.19 -3.39
CA ASP A 61 12.74 -2.74 -3.24
C ASP A 61 11.33 -2.29 -3.65
N MET A 62 10.77 -1.37 -2.88
CA MET A 62 9.51 -0.71 -3.22
C MET A 62 9.78 0.48 -4.15
N TYR A 63 9.16 0.46 -5.33
CA TYR A 63 9.36 1.49 -6.36
C TYR A 63 8.52 2.74 -6.16
N LYS A 64 7.31 2.58 -5.63
CA LYS A 64 6.36 3.67 -5.45
C LYS A 64 5.49 3.36 -4.25
N VAL A 65 5.19 4.39 -3.47
CA VAL A 65 4.29 4.32 -2.33
C VAL A 65 3.19 5.35 -2.54
N GLU A 66 1.95 4.95 -2.28
CA GLU A 66 0.75 5.77 -2.29
C GLU A 66 0.05 5.63 -0.93
N VAL A 67 -0.49 6.72 -0.40
CA VAL A 67 -1.19 6.74 0.88
C VAL A 67 -2.61 7.22 0.66
N ILE A 68 -3.56 6.47 1.21
CA ILE A 68 -4.99 6.77 1.14
C ILE A 68 -5.51 6.89 2.57
N ASP A 69 -6.19 7.98 2.89
CA ASP A 69 -6.88 8.12 4.17
C ASP A 69 -8.21 8.86 4.00
N ASN A 70 -9.13 8.65 4.95
CA ASN A 70 -10.47 9.27 4.90
C ASN A 70 -10.44 10.79 5.12
N LYS A 71 -9.30 11.38 5.51
CA LYS A 71 -9.19 12.82 5.84
C LYS A 71 -8.64 13.64 4.67
N THR A 72 -7.88 13.03 3.78
CA THR A 72 -7.19 13.68 2.66
C THR A 72 -7.66 13.07 1.35
N ASN A 73 -8.75 13.64 0.84
CA ASN A 73 -9.20 13.42 -0.52
C ASN A 73 -8.00 13.56 -1.49
N LYS A 74 -7.53 12.43 -2.05
CA LYS A 74 -6.47 12.27 -3.07
C LYS A 74 -5.26 13.21 -2.94
N LYS A 75 -4.27 12.86 -2.11
CA LYS A 75 -2.89 13.37 -2.30
C LYS A 75 -1.95 12.21 -2.59
N ILE A 76 -1.57 12.07 -3.87
CA ILE A 76 -0.39 11.29 -4.26
C ILE A 76 0.80 11.99 -3.59
N LYS A 77 1.23 11.46 -2.45
CA LYS A 77 2.43 11.95 -1.75
C LYS A 77 3.65 11.23 -2.31
N SER A 78 4.70 11.99 -2.61
CA SER A 78 5.97 11.40 -3.00
C SER A 78 6.60 10.69 -1.79
N GLN A 79 7.46 9.71 -2.03
CA GLN A 79 8.13 8.92 -0.97
C GLN A 79 8.89 9.82 0.05
N LEU A 80 9.29 11.03 -0.37
CA LEU A 80 9.96 12.03 0.47
C LEU A 80 9.03 12.70 1.50
N ASP A 81 7.72 12.67 1.29
CA ASP A 81 6.73 13.31 2.18
C ASP A 81 6.26 12.38 3.32
N LEU A 82 6.74 11.14 3.37
CA LEU A 82 6.41 10.15 4.39
C LEU A 82 7.33 10.22 5.62
N PHE A 83 8.45 10.93 5.53
CA PHE A 83 9.48 11.01 6.58
C PHE A 83 9.69 12.44 7.14
N LYS A 84 8.75 13.36 6.87
CA LYS A 84 8.68 14.69 7.51
C LYS A 84 7.56 14.72 8.52
#